data_AF-A0A1G4JZ65-F1
#
_entry.id   AF-A0A1G4JZ65-F1
#
_cell.length_a   1.000
_cell.length_b   1.000
_cell.length_c   1.000
_cell.angle_alpha   90.00
_cell.angle_beta   90.00
_cell.angle_gamma   90.00
#
_symmetry.space_group_name_H-M   'P 1'
#
loop_
_entity.id
_entity.type
_entity.pdbx_description
1 polymer ?
#
loop_
_entity_poly.entity_id
_entity_poly.type
_entity_poly.pdbx_seq_one_letter_code
_entity_poly.pdbx_strand_id
1 'polypeptide(L)'
;MTSHIDSMKNGFLAIPFKLNPSNKVKSGLKRPGDEETQTIARPPAHYMFMKKHQSKSELEQNCLFLVNLPLLTHLENLKKGLAQIFEQSGSVAHISQLLYHDEFGLNDVDLSSLTSDLMSTDSPEEKRFTPRNTALLQFVDSASLENAWSSLRKYSQLSEPSKLANWTFESPSMTTFVNFYKPLDSEYLKEDIYSHMALFEQREQQAQEEVQSSIVDEDGFTLVVGKNTKNLNSIRKKILNKNPLLKHEKVVKPPTMVDKKAKQDFYRFQIREKKKQEISELLKKFKQDQEKIKEMKSKKKFNPYG
;
A
#
# COMPACT_ATOMS: atom_id res chain seq x y z
N MET A 1 19.83 2.70 39.28
CA MET A 1 19.69 1.39 38.61
C MET A 1 18.85 1.58 37.36
N THR A 2 19.46 1.83 36.20
CA THR A 2 18.73 1.84 34.92
C THR A 2 18.48 0.40 34.52
N SER A 3 17.22 -0.04 34.47
CA SER A 3 16.82 -1.35 33.97
C SER A 3 17.33 -1.53 32.55
N HIS A 4 18.26 -2.47 32.34
CA HIS A 4 18.69 -2.87 31.00
C HIS A 4 17.53 -3.64 30.34
N ILE A 5 17.15 -3.25 29.12
CA ILE A 5 16.02 -3.85 28.40
C ILE A 5 16.60 -4.65 27.24
N ASP A 6 16.67 -5.96 27.40
CA ASP A 6 17.28 -6.88 26.42
C ASP A 6 16.22 -7.35 25.41
N SER A 7 14.99 -7.53 25.91
CA SER A 7 13.87 -8.04 25.14
C SER A 7 12.58 -7.30 25.47
N MET A 8 11.81 -6.99 24.45
CA MET A 8 10.49 -6.39 24.53
C MET A 8 9.42 -7.45 24.84
N LYS A 9 8.28 -7.04 25.40
CA LYS A 9 7.17 -7.94 25.79
C LYS A 9 6.64 -8.82 24.65
N ASN A 10 6.76 -8.34 23.41
CA ASN A 10 6.31 -9.00 22.18
C ASN A 10 7.37 -9.97 21.57
N GLY A 11 8.49 -10.19 22.28
CA GLY A 11 9.55 -11.11 21.90
C GLY A 11 10.60 -10.54 20.95
N PHE A 12 10.64 -9.22 20.75
CA PHE A 12 11.71 -8.57 19.99
C PHE A 12 12.95 -8.37 20.86
N LEU A 13 14.12 -8.71 20.31
CA LEU A 13 15.41 -8.39 20.93
C LEU A 13 15.77 -6.94 20.61
N ALA A 14 16.22 -6.19 21.61
CA ALA A 14 16.74 -4.84 21.43
C ALA A 14 18.25 -4.91 21.21
N ILE A 15 18.69 -4.52 20.02
CA ILE A 15 20.10 -4.64 19.59
C ILE A 15 20.68 -3.24 19.44
N PRO A 16 21.51 -2.81 20.40
CA PRO A 16 22.17 -1.51 20.35
C PRO A 16 23.37 -1.53 19.42
N PHE A 17 23.47 -0.53 18.53
CA PHE A 17 24.64 -0.25 17.72
C PHE A 17 25.23 1.11 18.11
N LYS A 18 26.55 1.19 18.22
CA LYS A 18 27.24 2.45 18.48
C LYS A 18 27.24 3.31 17.21
N LEU A 19 26.83 4.56 17.35
CA LEU A 19 26.84 5.53 16.26
C LEU A 19 28.25 6.09 16.00
N ASN A 20 28.50 6.48 14.75
CA ASN A 20 29.74 7.15 14.36
C ASN A 20 29.95 8.43 15.19
N PRO A 21 31.19 8.71 15.63
CA PRO A 21 31.49 9.91 16.40
C PRO A 21 31.30 11.15 15.53
N SER A 22 30.31 11.98 15.85
CA SER A 22 30.10 13.28 15.21
C SER A 22 30.32 14.41 16.21
N ASN A 23 31.05 15.45 15.78
CA ASN A 23 31.31 16.63 16.62
C ASN A 23 30.01 17.32 17.05
N LYS A 24 28.98 17.31 16.19
CA LYS A 24 27.65 17.86 16.49
C LYS A 24 26.88 17.03 17.51
N VAL A 25 27.05 15.70 17.49
CA VAL A 25 26.44 14.81 18.49
C VAL A 25 27.13 15.04 19.84
N LYS A 26 28.45 15.17 19.85
CA LYS A 26 29.21 15.52 21.07
C LYS A 26 28.80 16.88 21.64
N SER A 27 28.47 17.87 20.81
CA SER A 27 28.02 19.19 21.28
C SER A 27 26.55 19.21 21.71
N GLY A 28 25.66 18.49 21.02
CA GLY A 28 24.23 18.44 21.35
C GLY A 28 23.87 17.63 22.60
N LEU A 29 24.76 16.73 23.03
CA LEU A 29 24.64 15.99 24.28
C LEU A 29 25.19 16.75 25.51
N LYS A 30 25.86 17.89 25.34
CA LYS A 30 26.28 18.75 26.46
C LYS A 30 25.05 19.49 26.99
N ARG A 31 24.69 19.27 28.25
CA ARG A 31 23.72 20.15 28.92
C ARG A 31 24.40 21.50 29.22
N PRO A 32 23.68 22.62 29.23
CA PRO A 32 24.25 23.90 29.65
C PRO A 32 24.64 23.79 31.14
N GLY A 33 25.93 23.58 31.41
CA GLY A 33 26.49 23.41 32.76
C GLY A 33 27.57 22.33 32.92
N ASP A 34 27.79 21.46 31.93
CA ASP A 34 28.79 20.39 32.04
C ASP A 34 30.20 20.87 31.62
N GLU A 35 31.15 20.96 32.56
CA GLU A 35 32.56 21.24 32.30
C GLU A 35 33.22 20.15 31.41
N GLU A 36 34.30 20.53 30.71
CA GLU A 36 34.91 19.86 29.55
C GLU A 36 35.37 18.39 29.75
N THR A 37 35.28 17.83 30.96
CA THR A 37 35.88 16.55 31.34
C THR A 37 34.91 15.50 31.91
N GLN A 38 33.60 15.65 31.74
CA GLN A 38 32.68 14.56 32.04
C GLN A 38 32.54 13.59 30.85
N THR A 39 33.20 12.45 30.98
CA THR A 39 33.02 11.29 30.11
C THR A 39 31.54 10.90 30.04
N ILE A 40 30.97 10.92 28.83
CA ILE A 40 29.58 10.55 28.58
C ILE A 40 29.36 9.12 29.10
N ALA A 41 28.50 8.95 30.12
CA ALA A 41 28.30 7.68 30.83
C ALA A 41 27.81 6.52 29.93
N ARG A 42 27.21 6.81 28.77
CA ARG A 42 26.90 5.81 27.73
C ARG A 42 26.99 6.45 26.34
N PRO A 43 27.76 5.88 25.39
CA PRO A 43 27.82 6.42 24.03
C PRO A 43 26.42 6.39 23.38
N PRO A 44 26.10 7.36 22.51
CA PRO A 44 24.84 7.35 21.79
C PRO A 44 24.74 6.10 20.93
N ALA A 45 23.65 5.37 21.09
CA ALA A 45 23.41 4.10 20.42
C ALA A 45 22.08 4.13 19.67
N HIS A 46 22.06 3.52 18.49
CA HIS A 46 20.84 3.24 17.72
C HIS A 46 20.33 1.86 18.10
N TYR A 47 19.03 1.72 18.34
CA TYR A 47 18.43 0.44 18.73
C TYR A 47 17.64 -0.13 17.54
N MET A 48 18.07 -1.28 17.06
CA MET A 48 17.30 -2.10 16.12
C MET A 48 16.52 -3.14 16.90
N PHE A 49 15.33 -3.51 16.42
CA PHE A 49 14.55 -4.59 17.01
C PHE A 49 14.50 -5.77 16.05
N MET A 50 14.85 -6.95 16.54
CA MET A 50 14.92 -8.16 15.70
C MET A 50 14.06 -9.28 16.30
N LYS A 51 13.36 -10.01 15.43
CA LYS A 51 12.55 -11.19 15.79
C LYS A 51 12.65 -12.25 14.70
N LYS A 52 12.56 -13.54 15.05
CA LYS A 52 12.43 -14.59 14.05
C LYS A 52 11.14 -14.42 13.25
N HIS A 53 11.25 -14.42 11.93
CA HIS A 53 10.10 -14.38 11.04
C HIS A 53 9.58 -15.79 10.79
N GLN A 54 8.26 -15.94 10.74
CA GLN A 54 7.58 -17.19 10.41
C GLN A 54 6.61 -16.90 9.28
N SER A 55 6.77 -17.59 8.16
CA SER A 55 5.93 -17.45 6.98
C SER A 55 5.66 -18.79 6.35
N LYS A 56 4.56 -18.85 5.60
CA LYS A 56 4.24 -19.99 4.73
C LYS A 56 4.90 -19.84 3.35
N SER A 57 5.27 -18.62 2.95
CA SER A 57 5.93 -18.38 1.67
C SER A 57 7.35 -18.95 1.69
N GLU A 58 7.70 -19.69 0.63
CA GLU A 58 9.04 -20.26 0.45
C GLU A 58 10.12 -19.17 0.33
N LEU A 59 9.77 -18.04 -0.28
CA LEU A 59 10.66 -16.89 -0.46
C LEU A 59 11.06 -16.25 0.87
N GLU A 60 10.23 -16.39 1.91
CA GLU A 60 10.44 -15.79 3.23
C GLU A 60 10.93 -16.77 4.30
N GLN A 61 11.33 -17.98 3.90
CA GLN A 61 11.90 -18.94 4.83
C GLN A 61 13.27 -18.47 5.34
N ASN A 62 13.61 -18.88 6.56
CA ASN A 62 14.88 -18.57 7.21
C ASN A 62 15.16 -17.06 7.33
N CYS A 63 14.13 -16.28 7.67
CA CYS A 63 14.23 -14.83 7.77
C CYS A 63 14.20 -14.30 9.23
N LEU A 64 14.92 -13.20 9.47
CA LEU A 64 14.74 -12.34 10.63
C LEU A 64 13.94 -11.10 10.25
N PHE A 65 12.94 -10.77 11.04
CA PHE A 65 12.18 -9.52 10.94
C PHE A 65 12.88 -8.41 11.70
N LEU A 66 13.26 -7.37 10.96
CA LEU A 66 13.99 -6.20 11.45
C LEU A 66 13.06 -5.00 11.52
N VAL A 67 13.21 -4.20 12.58
CA VAL A 67 12.46 -2.96 12.77
C VAL A 67 13.42 -1.86 13.18
N ASN A 68 13.14 -0.64 12.73
CA ASN A 68 13.93 0.54 13.01
C ASN A 68 15.36 0.41 12.45
N LEU A 69 15.48 0.13 11.15
CA LEU A 69 16.78 0.07 10.49
C LEU A 69 17.42 1.47 10.49
N PRO A 70 18.77 1.55 10.61
CA PRO A 70 19.50 2.79 10.42
C PRO A 70 19.28 3.40 9.04
N LEU A 71 19.56 4.70 8.93
CA LEU A 71 19.48 5.43 7.66
C LEU A 71 20.38 4.80 6.59
N LEU A 72 19.91 4.72 5.34
CA LEU A 72 20.61 4.17 4.17
C LEU A 72 21.21 2.78 4.41
N THR A 73 20.44 1.91 5.05
CA THR A 73 20.86 0.54 5.28
C THR A 73 20.85 -0.23 3.95
N HIS A 74 21.99 -0.78 3.58
CA HIS A 74 22.12 -1.71 2.46
C HIS A 74 22.72 -3.04 2.93
N LEU A 75 22.64 -4.06 2.08
CA LEU A 75 23.03 -5.44 2.43
C LEU A 75 24.46 -5.52 2.99
N GLU A 76 25.41 -4.78 2.40
CA GLU A 76 26.82 -4.81 2.82
C GLU A 76 27.04 -4.20 4.20
N ASN A 77 26.47 -3.02 4.47
CA ASN A 77 26.54 -2.39 5.80
C ASN A 77 25.92 -3.26 6.89
N LEU A 78 24.78 -3.88 6.59
CA LEU A 78 24.13 -4.79 7.52
C LEU A 78 24.98 -6.04 7.76
N LYS A 79 25.60 -6.61 6.70
CA LYS A 79 26.56 -7.72 6.82
C LYS A 79 27.75 -7.33 7.70
N LYS A 80 28.37 -6.16 7.48
CA LYS A 80 29.49 -5.65 8.30
C LYS A 80 29.09 -5.49 9.77
N GLY A 81 27.93 -4.88 10.04
CA GLY A 81 27.43 -4.64 11.40
C GLY A 81 27.12 -5.94 12.16
N LEU A 82 26.48 -6.91 11.50
CA LEU A 82 26.20 -8.21 12.10
C LEU A 82 27.44 -9.10 12.22
N ALA A 83 28.37 -9.04 11.26
CA ALA A 83 29.63 -9.78 11.32
C ALA A 83 30.43 -9.43 12.58
N GLN A 84 30.51 -8.15 12.96
CA GLN A 84 31.15 -7.75 14.23
C GLN A 84 30.50 -8.42 15.45
N ILE A 85 29.16 -8.57 15.46
CA ILE A 85 28.45 -9.25 16.55
C ILE A 85 28.72 -10.76 16.51
N PHE A 86 28.74 -11.36 15.33
CA PHE A 86 29.00 -12.79 15.15
C PHE A 86 30.42 -13.16 15.54
N GLU A 87 31.42 -12.36 15.16
CA GLU A 87 32.82 -12.50 15.57
C GLU A 87 32.98 -12.46 17.11
N GLN A 88 32.32 -11.51 17.78
CA GLN A 88 32.35 -11.43 19.25
C GLN A 88 31.78 -12.67 19.94
N SER A 89 30.80 -13.32 19.32
CA SER A 89 30.15 -14.53 19.85
C SER A 89 30.77 -15.84 19.36
N GLY A 90 31.75 -15.79 18.44
CA GLY A 90 32.37 -16.95 17.81
C GLY A 90 31.42 -17.79 16.95
N SER A 91 30.33 -17.20 16.45
CA SER A 91 29.31 -17.91 15.65
C SER A 91 29.44 -17.57 14.18
N VAL A 92 29.14 -18.53 13.30
CA VAL A 92 29.16 -18.34 11.85
C VAL A 92 27.73 -18.35 11.34
N ALA A 93 27.34 -17.29 10.61
CA ALA A 93 26.05 -17.17 9.97
C ALA A 93 26.20 -16.47 8.61
N HIS A 94 25.60 -17.07 7.58
CA HIS A 94 25.65 -16.55 6.21
C HIS A 94 24.34 -15.88 5.80
N ILE A 95 24.43 -14.60 5.45
CA ILE A 95 23.30 -13.79 4.99
C ILE A 95 23.22 -13.87 3.47
N SER A 96 22.04 -14.25 2.97
CA SER A 96 21.74 -14.32 1.54
C SER A 96 21.38 -12.93 1.01
N GLN A 97 20.20 -12.41 1.41
CA GLN A 97 19.63 -11.18 0.85
C GLN A 97 18.81 -10.41 1.88
N LEU A 98 18.54 -9.14 1.55
CA LEU A 98 17.68 -8.23 2.29
C LEU A 98 16.41 -8.01 1.49
N LEU A 99 15.29 -8.52 1.99
CA LEU A 99 13.98 -8.47 1.35
C LEU A 99 13.16 -7.30 1.91
N TYR A 100 12.34 -6.71 1.03
CA TYR A 100 11.34 -5.68 1.35
C TYR A 100 11.88 -4.45 2.10
N HIS A 101 13.13 -4.06 1.83
CA HIS A 101 13.69 -2.84 2.41
C HIS A 101 13.22 -1.60 1.63
N ASP A 102 12.17 -0.94 2.13
CA ASP A 102 11.74 0.38 1.66
C ASP A 102 11.84 1.40 2.80
N GLU A 103 12.92 2.16 2.80
CA GLU A 103 13.19 3.19 3.79
C GLU A 103 12.35 4.47 3.54
N PHE A 104 12.24 4.86 2.29
CA PHE A 104 11.64 6.13 1.88
C PHE A 104 10.13 6.03 1.63
N GLY A 105 9.59 4.82 1.52
CA GLY A 105 8.18 4.56 1.22
C GLY A 105 7.84 4.86 -0.24
N LEU A 106 8.79 4.63 -1.15
CA LEU A 106 8.58 4.88 -2.58
C LEU A 106 7.76 3.76 -3.24
N ASN A 107 7.81 2.56 -2.66
CA ASN A 107 7.24 1.33 -3.20
C ASN A 107 6.05 0.84 -2.35
N ASP A 108 5.49 1.68 -1.48
CA ASP A 108 4.33 1.35 -0.63
C ASP A 108 3.11 0.91 -1.46
N VAL A 109 2.94 1.49 -2.65
CA VAL A 109 1.83 1.18 -3.57
C VAL A 109 2.39 0.93 -4.96
N ASP A 110 2.34 -0.31 -5.40
CA ASP A 110 2.66 -0.66 -6.78
C ASP A 110 1.50 -0.32 -7.73
N LEU A 111 1.62 0.82 -8.41
CA LEU A 111 0.66 1.28 -9.41
C LEU A 111 0.59 0.38 -10.65
N SER A 112 1.69 -0.32 -10.98
CA SER A 112 1.74 -1.21 -12.14
C SER A 112 0.80 -2.39 -11.92
N SER A 113 0.93 -3.12 -10.81
CA SER A 113 0.03 -4.25 -10.51
C SER A 113 -1.42 -3.85 -10.22
N LEU A 114 -1.70 -2.61 -9.80
CA LEU A 114 -3.08 -2.14 -9.63
C LEU A 114 -3.80 -1.94 -10.96
N THR A 115 -3.07 -1.50 -11.98
CA THR A 115 -3.63 -1.13 -13.28
C THR A 115 -3.48 -2.24 -14.31
N SER A 116 -2.38 -3.00 -14.26
CA SER A 116 -1.99 -4.03 -15.19
C SER A 116 -1.74 -5.35 -14.47
N ASP A 117 -2.37 -6.42 -14.97
CA ASP A 117 -2.11 -7.78 -14.52
C ASP A 117 -1.06 -8.48 -15.40
N LEU A 118 -0.54 -7.76 -16.41
CA LEU A 118 0.39 -8.30 -17.40
C LEU A 118 1.80 -8.53 -16.82
N MET A 119 2.14 -7.75 -15.79
CA MET A 119 3.46 -7.75 -15.15
C MET A 119 3.42 -8.27 -13.72
N SER A 120 2.23 -8.59 -13.19
CA SER A 120 2.10 -9.19 -11.85
C SER A 120 2.48 -10.66 -11.94
N THR A 121 3.72 -10.99 -11.60
CA THR A 121 4.19 -12.37 -11.41
C THR A 121 3.60 -13.00 -10.15
N ASP A 122 3.20 -12.16 -9.21
CA ASP A 122 2.88 -12.60 -7.86
C ASP A 122 1.38 -12.86 -7.72
N SER A 123 1.04 -13.97 -7.07
CA SER A 123 -0.33 -14.24 -6.69
C SER A 123 -0.83 -13.12 -5.76
N PRO A 124 -2.11 -12.69 -5.83
CA PRO A 124 -2.62 -11.61 -4.98
C PRO A 124 -2.54 -11.93 -3.47
N GLU A 125 -2.30 -13.20 -3.11
CA GLU A 125 -2.09 -13.69 -1.74
C GLU A 125 -0.71 -13.34 -1.18
N GLU A 126 0.25 -12.96 -2.03
CA GLU A 126 1.63 -12.64 -1.65
C GLU A 126 1.86 -11.14 -1.37
N LYS A 127 0.85 -10.28 -1.56
CA LYS A 127 0.97 -8.84 -1.26
C LYS A 127 1.07 -8.62 0.25
N ARG A 128 2.30 -8.59 0.73
CA ARG A 128 2.63 -8.36 2.12
C ARG A 128 2.52 -6.88 2.46
N PHE A 129 1.78 -6.59 3.51
CA PHE A 129 1.81 -5.27 4.15
C PHE A 129 2.86 -5.28 5.27
N THR A 130 4.07 -4.79 4.98
CA THR A 130 5.08 -4.53 6.00
C THR A 130 4.94 -3.10 6.53
N PRO A 131 4.94 -2.89 7.86
CA PRO A 131 5.03 -1.53 8.41
C PRO A 131 6.27 -0.80 7.91
N ARG A 132 6.20 0.52 7.81
CA ARG A 132 7.32 1.37 7.38
C ARG A 132 8.56 1.13 8.26
N ASN A 133 9.75 1.23 7.65
CA ASN A 133 11.05 1.01 8.31
C ASN A 133 11.17 -0.38 8.96
N THR A 134 10.71 -1.40 8.24
CA THR A 134 10.93 -2.80 8.56
C THR A 134 11.54 -3.51 7.36
N ALA A 135 12.24 -4.62 7.59
CA ALA A 135 12.82 -5.42 6.53
C ALA A 135 12.91 -6.89 6.94
N LEU A 136 13.04 -7.78 5.97
CA LEU A 136 13.30 -9.20 6.20
C LEU A 136 14.74 -9.53 5.79
N LEU A 137 15.51 -10.08 6.72
CA LEU A 137 16.86 -10.52 6.47
C LEU A 137 16.89 -12.03 6.28
N GLN A 138 17.18 -12.48 5.07
CA GLN A 138 17.20 -13.90 4.73
C GLN A 138 18.58 -14.51 4.91
N PHE A 139 18.62 -15.66 5.58
CA PHE A 139 19.81 -16.48 5.74
C PHE A 139 19.84 -17.61 4.71
N VAL A 140 21.04 -18.10 4.40
CA VAL A 140 21.23 -19.20 3.43
C VAL A 140 20.55 -20.48 3.91
N ASP A 141 20.62 -20.75 5.21
CA ASP A 141 20.16 -21.99 5.83
C ASP A 141 19.57 -21.73 7.23
N SER A 142 18.80 -22.71 7.73
CA SER A 142 18.15 -22.61 9.04
C SER A 142 19.16 -22.63 10.20
N ALA A 143 20.30 -23.31 10.06
CA ALA A 143 21.33 -23.33 11.09
C ALA A 143 22.04 -21.97 11.22
N SER A 144 22.33 -21.28 10.11
CA SER A 144 22.80 -19.88 10.15
C SER A 144 21.83 -18.96 10.89
N LEU A 145 20.51 -19.12 10.69
CA LEU A 145 19.51 -18.31 11.40
C LEU A 145 19.51 -18.59 12.91
N GLU A 146 19.58 -19.86 13.31
CA GLU A 146 19.63 -20.23 14.73
C GLU A 146 20.92 -19.74 15.41
N ASN A 147 22.06 -19.89 14.74
CA ASN A 147 23.35 -19.36 15.18
C ASN A 147 23.26 -17.84 15.36
N ALA A 148 22.81 -17.12 14.32
CA ALA A 148 22.64 -15.68 14.37
C ALA A 148 21.72 -15.24 15.50
N TRP A 149 20.57 -15.90 15.67
CA TRP A 149 19.63 -15.58 16.74
C TRP A 149 20.24 -15.79 18.14
N SER A 150 20.99 -16.88 18.33
CA SER A 150 21.67 -17.15 19.60
C SER A 150 22.72 -16.08 19.93
N SER A 151 23.48 -15.62 18.93
CA SER A 151 24.46 -14.55 19.05
C SER A 151 23.81 -13.21 19.36
N LEU A 152 22.74 -12.87 18.66
CA LEU A 152 21.98 -11.64 18.87
C LEU A 152 21.36 -11.60 20.27
N ARG A 153 20.87 -12.73 20.79
CA ARG A 153 20.34 -12.84 22.15
C ARG A 153 21.41 -12.67 23.21
N LYS A 154 22.60 -13.24 23.01
CA LYS A 154 23.76 -13.00 23.89
C LYS A 154 24.18 -11.53 23.82
N TYR A 155 24.16 -10.94 22.64
CA TYR A 155 24.52 -9.55 22.41
C TYR A 155 23.55 -8.57 23.07
N SER A 156 22.23 -8.83 23.03
CA SER A 156 21.24 -7.98 23.69
C SER A 156 21.36 -7.97 25.22
N GLN A 157 22.01 -8.98 25.81
CA GLN A 157 22.29 -9.07 27.25
C GLN A 157 23.60 -8.37 27.64
N LEU A 158 24.42 -7.95 26.67
CA LEU A 158 25.66 -7.24 26.95
C LEU A 158 25.36 -5.85 27.50
N SER A 159 25.67 -5.65 28.77
CA SER A 159 25.53 -4.34 29.43
C SER A 159 26.75 -3.43 29.21
N GLU A 160 27.86 -3.94 28.69
CA GLU A 160 29.11 -3.18 28.52
C GLU A 160 29.10 -2.28 27.27
N PRO A 161 29.15 -0.95 27.41
CA PRO A 161 29.08 -0.03 26.27
C PRO A 161 30.35 -0.03 25.39
N SER A 162 31.46 -0.59 25.88
CA SER A 162 32.74 -0.70 25.17
C SER A 162 32.75 -1.80 24.10
N LYS A 163 31.94 -2.85 24.28
CA LYS A 163 31.83 -4.00 23.37
C LYS A 163 30.74 -3.83 22.30
N LEU A 164 30.07 -2.69 22.26
CA LEU A 164 29.04 -2.41 21.25
C LEU A 164 29.64 -2.40 19.85
N ALA A 165 29.01 -3.14 18.93
CA ALA A 165 29.33 -3.11 17.51
C ALA A 165 29.12 -1.69 16.95
N ASN A 166 30.03 -1.26 16.08
CA ASN A 166 29.95 0.05 15.46
C ASN A 166 29.13 -0.05 14.18
N TRP A 167 28.07 0.75 14.07
CA TRP A 167 27.37 0.90 12.80
C TRP A 167 28.09 1.93 11.94
N THR A 168 28.83 1.45 10.94
CA THR A 168 29.52 2.32 9.99
C THR A 168 28.52 2.88 8.99
N PHE A 169 28.00 4.08 9.27
CA PHE A 169 27.21 4.83 8.32
C PHE A 169 28.13 5.54 7.32
N GLU A 170 28.03 5.17 6.05
CA GLU A 170 28.67 5.87 4.94
C GLU A 170 27.77 7.04 4.53
N SER A 171 28.11 8.25 4.97
CA SER A 171 27.32 9.43 4.62
C SER A 171 27.46 9.73 3.12
N PRO A 172 26.34 9.91 2.37
CA PRO A 172 26.40 10.29 0.98
C PRO A 172 27.24 11.55 0.77
N SER A 173 28.10 11.50 -0.23
CA SER A 173 28.92 12.65 -0.62
C SER A 173 28.08 13.71 -1.34
N MET A 174 28.60 14.93 -1.46
CA MET A 174 27.99 15.97 -2.32
C MET A 174 27.82 15.46 -3.75
N THR A 175 28.78 14.69 -4.27
CA THR A 175 28.70 14.08 -5.60
C THR A 175 27.48 13.18 -5.75
N THR A 176 27.13 12.41 -4.72
CA THR A 176 25.94 11.56 -4.71
C THR A 176 24.67 12.40 -4.88
N PHE A 177 24.57 13.54 -4.18
CA PHE A 177 23.42 14.43 -4.31
C PHE A 177 23.35 15.14 -5.66
N VAL A 178 24.48 15.63 -6.16
CA VAL A 178 24.56 16.28 -7.48
C VAL A 178 24.23 15.29 -8.60
N ASN A 179 24.57 14.01 -8.42
CA ASN A 179 24.27 12.97 -9.40
C ASN A 179 22.75 12.78 -9.62
N PHE A 180 21.89 13.07 -8.64
CA PHE A 180 20.42 13.00 -8.86
C PHE A 180 19.91 14.02 -9.88
N TYR A 181 20.66 15.10 -10.13
CA TYR A 181 20.31 16.11 -11.14
C TYR A 181 20.90 15.81 -12.52
N LYS A 182 21.77 14.80 -12.63
CA LYS A 182 22.34 14.42 -13.93
C LYS A 182 21.27 13.73 -14.78
N PRO A 183 21.24 14.01 -16.10
CA PRO A 183 20.39 13.24 -17.00
C PRO A 183 20.81 11.77 -16.98
N LEU A 184 19.82 10.89 -17.11
CA LEU A 184 20.06 9.47 -17.29
C LEU A 184 20.81 9.24 -18.60
N ASP A 185 21.64 8.19 -18.64
CA ASP A 185 22.32 7.81 -19.86
C ASP A 185 21.28 7.39 -20.92
N SER A 186 21.38 8.02 -22.10
CA SER A 186 20.39 7.85 -23.15
C SER A 186 20.46 6.46 -23.79
N GLU A 187 21.66 5.85 -23.85
CA GLU A 187 21.80 4.52 -24.44
C GLU A 187 21.23 3.45 -23.50
N TYR A 188 21.59 3.51 -22.22
CA TYR A 188 20.99 2.67 -21.19
C TYR A 188 19.46 2.75 -21.18
N LEU A 189 18.91 3.98 -21.21
CA LEU A 189 17.46 4.18 -21.18
C LEU A 189 16.76 3.61 -22.42
N LYS A 190 17.38 3.74 -23.60
CA LYS A 190 16.83 3.14 -24.83
C LYS A 190 16.79 1.63 -24.72
N GLU A 191 17.90 1.00 -24.35
CA GLU A 191 17.99 -0.46 -24.23
C GLU A 191 16.98 -1.00 -23.21
N ASP A 192 16.89 -0.37 -22.05
CA ASP A 192 15.93 -0.73 -20.99
C ASP A 192 14.49 -0.63 -21.50
N ILE A 193 14.11 0.50 -22.12
CA ILE A 193 12.77 0.69 -22.69
C ILE A 193 12.49 -0.32 -23.81
N TYR A 194 13.43 -0.56 -24.73
CA TYR A 194 13.22 -1.52 -25.82
C TYR A 194 13.02 -2.93 -25.29
N SER A 195 13.80 -3.35 -24.29
CA SER A 195 13.64 -4.66 -23.66
C SER A 195 12.27 -4.79 -22.97
N HIS A 196 11.84 -3.75 -22.26
CA HIS A 196 10.57 -3.71 -21.58
C HIS A 196 9.38 -3.67 -22.55
N MET A 197 9.49 -2.93 -23.66
CA MET A 197 8.47 -2.88 -24.71
C MET A 197 8.32 -4.22 -25.44
N ALA A 198 9.43 -4.87 -25.81
CA ALA A 198 9.39 -6.18 -26.45
C ALA A 198 8.70 -7.22 -25.55
N LEU A 199 9.03 -7.23 -24.26
CA LEU A 199 8.41 -8.11 -23.28
C LEU A 199 6.92 -7.79 -23.05
N PHE A 200 6.56 -6.50 -23.02
CA PHE A 200 5.17 -6.06 -22.90
C PHE A 200 4.33 -6.46 -24.11
N GLU A 201 4.82 -6.23 -25.33
CA GLU A 201 4.15 -6.63 -26.57
C GLU A 201 3.95 -8.15 -26.64
N GLN A 202 4.96 -8.94 -26.26
CA GLN A 202 4.85 -10.39 -26.20
C GLN A 202 3.70 -10.83 -25.28
N ARG A 203 3.62 -10.25 -24.08
CA ARG A 203 2.56 -10.60 -23.12
C ARG A 203 1.19 -10.07 -23.54
N GLU A 204 1.11 -8.91 -24.18
CA GLU A 204 -0.17 -8.39 -24.71
C GLU A 204 -0.70 -9.31 -25.81
N GLN A 205 0.16 -9.82 -26.69
CA GLN A 205 -0.21 -10.78 -27.72
C GLN A 205 -0.72 -12.09 -27.11
N GLN A 206 -0.02 -12.64 -26.11
CA GLN A 206 -0.46 -13.86 -25.40
C GLN A 206 -1.83 -13.66 -24.74
N ALA A 207 -2.03 -12.56 -24.02
CA ALA A 207 -3.31 -12.26 -23.39
C ALA A 207 -4.45 -12.08 -24.42
N GLN A 208 -4.12 -11.54 -25.60
CA GLN A 208 -5.10 -11.36 -26.67
C GLN A 208 -5.49 -12.68 -27.34
N GLU A 209 -4.52 -13.57 -27.55
CA GLU A 209 -4.75 -14.92 -28.06
C GLU A 209 -5.60 -15.73 -27.08
N GLU A 210 -5.33 -15.65 -25.78
CA GLU A 210 -6.13 -16.30 -24.73
C GLU A 210 -7.60 -15.82 -24.76
N VAL A 211 -7.84 -14.51 -24.90
CA VAL A 211 -9.20 -13.94 -25.00
C VAL A 211 -9.93 -14.41 -26.26
N GLN A 212 -9.23 -14.51 -27.39
CA GLN A 212 -9.82 -14.90 -28.68
C GLN A 212 -9.99 -16.41 -28.83
N SER A 213 -9.21 -17.20 -28.08
CA SER A 213 -9.40 -18.64 -27.99
C SER A 213 -10.81 -18.94 -27.47
N SER A 214 -11.46 -19.98 -28.00
CA SER A 214 -12.80 -20.36 -27.54
C SER A 214 -12.69 -20.98 -26.15
N ILE A 215 -12.75 -20.15 -25.11
CA ILE A 215 -12.83 -20.61 -23.73
C ILE A 215 -14.22 -21.22 -23.55
N VAL A 216 -14.27 -22.54 -23.47
CA VAL A 216 -15.47 -23.34 -23.16
C VAL A 216 -15.32 -23.85 -21.73
N ASP A 217 -16.29 -23.52 -20.88
CA ASP A 217 -16.30 -23.92 -19.47
C ASP A 217 -16.62 -25.41 -19.31
N GLU A 218 -16.41 -25.97 -18.11
CA GLU A 218 -16.70 -27.38 -17.78
C GLU A 218 -18.17 -27.78 -18.06
N ASP A 219 -19.09 -26.83 -17.93
CA ASP A 219 -20.53 -26.99 -18.22
C ASP A 219 -20.89 -26.74 -19.70
N GLY A 220 -19.90 -26.48 -20.57
CA GLY A 220 -20.09 -26.31 -22.02
C GLY A 220 -20.53 -24.91 -22.46
N PHE A 221 -20.48 -23.89 -21.59
CA PHE A 221 -20.77 -22.51 -21.98
C PHE A 221 -19.57 -21.84 -22.65
N THR A 222 -19.81 -21.05 -23.70
CA THR A 222 -18.77 -20.27 -24.38
C THR A 222 -18.79 -18.81 -23.92
N LEU A 223 -17.62 -18.28 -23.55
CA LEU A 223 -17.49 -16.87 -23.15
C LEU A 223 -17.70 -15.92 -24.33
N VAL A 224 -18.69 -15.03 -24.25
CA VAL A 224 -18.90 -13.99 -25.27
C VAL A 224 -17.92 -12.84 -25.04
N VAL A 225 -16.94 -12.71 -25.94
CA VAL A 225 -15.96 -11.62 -25.92
C VAL A 225 -16.24 -10.60 -27.02
N GLY A 226 -16.07 -9.32 -26.72
CA GLY A 226 -16.19 -8.26 -27.74
C GLY A 226 -14.94 -8.21 -28.62
N LYS A 227 -15.11 -7.91 -29.92
CA LYS A 227 -14.04 -7.88 -30.95
C LYS A 227 -12.77 -7.10 -30.55
N ASN A 228 -12.91 -6.02 -29.77
CA ASN A 228 -11.80 -5.13 -29.39
C ASN A 228 -11.35 -5.34 -27.93
N THR A 229 -11.76 -6.44 -27.30
CA THR A 229 -11.36 -6.74 -25.92
C THR A 229 -9.94 -7.25 -25.91
N LYS A 230 -9.11 -6.67 -25.05
CA LYS A 230 -7.65 -6.92 -25.00
C LYS A 230 -7.21 -7.97 -23.97
N ASN A 231 -7.95 -8.10 -22.88
CA ASN A 231 -7.63 -9.04 -21.80
C ASN A 231 -8.91 -9.45 -21.05
N LEU A 232 -8.87 -10.63 -20.39
CA LEU A 232 -10.00 -11.15 -19.61
C LEU A 232 -10.28 -10.32 -18.35
N ASN A 233 -9.23 -9.81 -17.70
CA ASN A 233 -9.40 -9.02 -16.47
C ASN A 233 -10.09 -7.67 -16.70
N SER A 234 -9.95 -7.05 -17.89
CA SER A 234 -10.74 -5.85 -18.22
C SER A 234 -12.23 -6.17 -18.31
N ILE A 235 -12.60 -7.37 -18.77
CA ILE A 235 -14.00 -7.83 -18.77
C ILE A 235 -14.48 -7.96 -17.32
N ARG A 236 -13.72 -8.65 -16.47
CA ARG A 236 -14.04 -8.81 -15.03
C ARG A 236 -14.19 -7.46 -14.33
N LYS A 237 -13.23 -6.54 -14.48
CA LYS A 237 -13.29 -5.18 -13.89
C LYS A 237 -14.49 -4.39 -14.41
N LYS A 238 -14.81 -4.48 -15.72
CA LYS A 238 -16.01 -3.81 -16.29
C LYS A 238 -17.32 -4.37 -15.73
N ILE A 239 -17.43 -5.69 -15.54
CA ILE A 239 -18.62 -6.34 -14.95
C ILE A 239 -18.74 -5.94 -13.48
N LEU A 240 -17.65 -6.01 -12.72
CA LEU A 240 -17.61 -5.62 -11.31
C LEU A 240 -18.06 -4.15 -11.14
N ASN A 241 -17.52 -3.24 -11.93
CA ASN A 241 -17.87 -1.81 -11.86
C ASN A 241 -19.32 -1.51 -12.29
N LYS A 242 -19.95 -2.40 -13.05
CA LYS A 242 -21.39 -2.30 -13.40
C LYS A 242 -22.30 -2.83 -12.31
N ASN A 243 -21.78 -3.51 -11.29
CA ASN A 243 -22.59 -4.05 -10.22
C ASN A 243 -23.27 -2.91 -9.44
N PRO A 244 -24.61 -2.79 -9.49
CA PRO A 244 -25.34 -1.72 -8.83
C PRO A 244 -25.24 -1.81 -7.29
N LEU A 245 -24.89 -2.97 -6.74
CA LEU A 245 -24.73 -3.18 -5.30
C LEU A 245 -23.48 -2.51 -4.72
N LEU A 246 -22.50 -2.17 -5.57
CA LEU A 246 -21.25 -1.52 -5.12
C LEU A 246 -21.37 0.02 -5.09
N LYS A 247 -22.40 0.59 -5.71
CA LYS A 247 -22.60 2.05 -5.74
C LYS A 247 -23.35 2.49 -4.50
N HIS A 248 -22.66 3.21 -3.61
CA HIS A 248 -23.21 3.86 -2.41
C HIS A 248 -24.06 5.12 -2.71
N GLU A 249 -24.45 5.33 -3.96
CA GLU A 249 -25.38 6.42 -4.30
C GLU A 249 -26.81 5.96 -4.11
N LYS A 250 -27.66 6.88 -3.61
CA LYS A 250 -29.11 6.65 -3.47
C LYS A 250 -29.62 6.03 -4.76
N VAL A 251 -30.11 4.80 -4.67
CA VAL A 251 -30.69 4.04 -5.77
C VAL A 251 -31.90 4.82 -6.31
N VAL A 252 -31.64 5.78 -7.20
CA VAL A 252 -32.65 6.25 -8.14
C VAL A 252 -32.83 5.06 -9.05
N LYS A 253 -33.82 4.22 -8.73
CA LYS A 253 -34.16 3.04 -9.55
C LYS A 253 -34.28 3.54 -10.98
N PRO A 254 -33.35 3.18 -11.89
CA PRO A 254 -33.52 3.57 -13.28
C PRO A 254 -34.84 2.94 -13.75
N PRO A 255 -35.67 3.65 -14.53
CA PRO A 255 -36.93 3.09 -14.99
C PRO A 255 -36.64 1.75 -15.65
N THR A 256 -37.22 0.70 -15.07
CA THR A 256 -36.99 -0.69 -15.46
C THR A 256 -37.37 -0.84 -16.92
N MET A 257 -36.84 -1.83 -17.66
CA MET A 257 -37.30 -2.07 -19.03
C MET A 257 -38.81 -2.30 -19.11
N VAL A 258 -39.40 -2.81 -18.02
CA VAL A 258 -40.85 -2.89 -17.81
C VAL A 258 -41.46 -1.50 -17.79
N ASP A 259 -40.93 -0.54 -17.03
CA ASP A 259 -41.45 0.84 -16.98
C ASP A 259 -41.28 1.59 -18.31
N LYS A 260 -40.17 1.33 -19.03
CA LYS A 260 -39.90 1.93 -20.36
C LYS A 260 -40.82 1.38 -21.45
N LYS A 261 -41.22 0.11 -21.36
CA LYS A 261 -42.14 -0.56 -22.29
C LYS A 261 -43.59 -0.56 -21.79
N ALA A 262 -43.83 -0.18 -20.54
CA ALA A 262 -45.15 -0.08 -19.96
C ALA A 262 -45.85 1.12 -20.56
N LYS A 263 -46.80 0.83 -21.45
CA LYS A 263 -47.75 1.83 -21.91
C LYS A 263 -48.57 2.29 -20.70
N GLN A 264 -48.53 3.58 -20.41
CA GLN A 264 -49.24 4.19 -19.28
C GLN A 264 -50.75 4.29 -19.52
N ASP A 265 -51.23 4.00 -20.73
CA ASP A 265 -52.65 4.14 -21.13
C ASP A 265 -53.30 2.81 -21.54
N PHE A 266 -52.64 1.67 -21.31
CA PHE A 266 -53.15 0.38 -21.80
C PHE A 266 -54.25 -0.20 -20.90
N TYR A 267 -54.14 -0.02 -19.58
CA TYR A 267 -55.07 -0.60 -18.64
C TYR A 267 -56.10 0.41 -18.13
N ARG A 268 -57.35 -0.06 -17.94
CA ARG A 268 -58.47 0.76 -17.44
C ARG A 268 -58.20 1.38 -16.07
N PHE A 269 -57.37 0.75 -15.24
CA PHE A 269 -56.99 1.30 -13.93
C PHE A 269 -56.08 2.54 -14.09
N GLN A 270 -55.19 2.56 -15.09
CA GLN A 270 -54.32 3.72 -15.38
C GLN A 270 -55.16 4.92 -15.85
N ILE A 271 -56.14 4.67 -16.73
CA ILE A 271 -57.08 5.71 -17.19
C ILE A 271 -57.90 6.26 -16.00
N ARG A 272 -58.34 5.39 -15.08
CA ARG A 272 -59.08 5.81 -13.88
C ARG A 272 -58.21 6.64 -12.94
N GLU A 273 -56.95 6.25 -12.76
CA GLU A 273 -56.00 6.96 -11.92
C GLU A 273 -55.64 8.34 -12.50
N LYS A 274 -55.41 8.44 -13.81
CA LYS A 274 -55.19 9.71 -14.52
C LYS A 274 -56.38 10.66 -14.37
N LYS A 275 -57.61 10.18 -14.59
CA LYS A 275 -58.82 10.99 -14.36
C LYS A 275 -58.94 11.46 -12.90
N LYS A 276 -58.57 10.62 -11.93
CA LYS A 276 -58.57 10.99 -10.52
C LYS A 276 -57.52 12.08 -10.22
N GLN A 277 -56.35 12.00 -10.83
CA GLN A 277 -55.30 13.03 -10.73
C GLN A 277 -55.76 14.35 -11.36
N GLU A 278 -56.32 14.33 -12.56
CA GLU A 278 -56.86 15.50 -13.25
C GLU A 278 -57.95 16.20 -12.42
N ILE A 279 -58.89 15.44 -11.86
CA ILE A 279 -59.92 15.98 -10.96
C ILE A 279 -59.28 16.58 -9.69
N SER A 280 -58.29 15.91 -9.11
CA SER A 280 -57.60 16.43 -7.93
C SER A 280 -56.84 17.72 -8.21
N GLU A 281 -56.22 17.87 -9.39
CA GLU A 281 -55.55 19.10 -9.81
C GLU A 281 -56.55 20.23 -10.04
N LEU A 282 -57.70 19.93 -10.66
CA LEU A 282 -58.77 20.90 -10.87
C LEU A 282 -59.31 21.44 -9.53
N LEU A 283 -59.52 20.55 -8.55
CA LEU A 283 -59.93 20.93 -7.19
C LEU A 283 -58.86 21.79 -6.49
N LYS A 284 -57.57 21.50 -6.69
CA LYS A 284 -56.48 22.32 -6.15
C LYS A 284 -56.47 23.72 -6.78
N LYS A 285 -56.58 23.81 -8.11
CA LYS A 285 -56.64 25.10 -8.83
C LYS A 285 -57.87 25.92 -8.40
N PHE A 286 -59.03 25.27 -8.26
CA PHE A 286 -60.24 25.93 -7.78
C PHE A 286 -60.09 26.49 -6.37
N LYS A 287 -59.46 25.74 -5.45
CA LYS A 287 -59.16 26.24 -4.10
C LYS A 287 -58.21 27.44 -4.13
N GLN A 288 -57.15 27.38 -4.95
CA GLN A 288 -56.22 28.50 -5.14
C GLN A 288 -56.93 29.74 -5.71
N ASP A 289 -57.83 29.57 -6.69
CA ASP A 289 -58.60 30.67 -7.25
C ASP A 289 -59.60 31.25 -6.24
N GLN A 290 -60.23 30.42 -5.41
CA GLN A 290 -61.07 30.89 -4.30
C GLN A 290 -60.28 31.70 -3.28
N GLU A 291 -59.08 31.23 -2.89
CA GLU A 291 -58.18 31.96 -1.99
C GLU A 291 -57.77 33.30 -2.61
N LYS A 292 -57.39 33.31 -3.89
CA LYS A 292 -57.04 34.52 -4.63
C LYS A 292 -58.20 35.51 -4.72
N ILE A 293 -59.43 35.05 -4.95
CA ILE A 293 -60.64 35.89 -4.94
C ILE A 293 -60.89 36.44 -3.54
N LYS A 294 -60.72 35.63 -2.49
CA LYS A 294 -60.87 36.07 -1.09
C LYS A 294 -59.86 37.16 -0.74
N GLU A 295 -58.61 37.04 -1.19
CA GLU A 295 -57.59 38.09 -1.06
C GLU A 295 -57.92 39.35 -1.87
N MET A 296 -58.45 39.23 -3.09
CA MET A 296 -58.84 40.40 -3.89
C MET A 296 -60.06 41.13 -3.28
N LYS A 297 -61.01 40.38 -2.69
CA LYS A 297 -62.15 40.93 -1.96
C LYS A 297 -61.71 41.65 -0.68
N SER A 298 -60.78 41.09 0.10
CA SER A 298 -60.25 41.75 1.30
C SER A 298 -59.49 43.04 0.96
N LYS A 299 -58.79 43.06 -0.19
CA LYS A 299 -58.11 44.25 -0.73
C LYS A 299 -59.05 45.23 -1.46
N LYS A 300 -60.37 45.01 -1.49
CA LYS A 300 -61.39 45.80 -2.22
C LYS A 300 -61.08 46.05 -3.72
N LYS A 301 -60.30 45.18 -4.36
CA LYS A 301 -59.91 45.28 -5.79
C LYS A 301 -60.63 44.27 -6.69
N PHE A 302 -61.63 43.57 -6.18
CA PHE A 302 -62.38 42.57 -6.95
C PHE A 302 -63.48 43.24 -7.81
N ASN A 303 -63.36 43.18 -9.13
CA ASN A 303 -64.38 43.64 -10.08
C ASN A 303 -65.05 42.42 -10.78
N PRO A 304 -66.31 42.08 -10.46
CA PRO A 304 -66.99 40.91 -11.00
C PRO A 304 -67.52 41.05 -12.44
N TYR A 305 -67.53 42.26 -13.01
CA TYR A 305 -68.08 42.55 -14.35
C TYR A 305 -67.11 43.35 -15.23
N GLY A 306 -65.80 43.19 -15.00
CA GLY A 306 -64.75 43.77 -15.86
C GLY A 306 -64.55 43.01 -17.15
#